data_AF-A0A517QDZ9-F1
#
_entry.id   AF-A0A517QDZ9-F1
#
_cell.length_a   1.000
_cell.length_b   1.000
_cell.length_c   1.000
_cell.angle_alpha   90.00
_cell.angle_beta   90.00
_cell.angle_gamma   90.00
#
_symmetry.space_group_name_H-M   'P 1'
#
loop_
_entity.id
_entity.type
_entity.pdbx_description
1 polymer ?
#
loop_
_entity_poly.entity_id
_entity_poly.type
_entity_poly.pdbx_seq_one_letter_code
_entity_poly.pdbx_strand_id
1 'polypeptide(L)'
;MSERRTLKITREEITKAFSTGEWADKYPPILTVDQAAELFNVPKATIYQWKSEGKLTDSAQRVGKHLRFLRDRLVLKLMSKGV
;
A
#
# COMPACT_ATOMS: atom_id res chain seq x y z
N MET A 1 -19.78 5.76 -16.68
CA MET A 1 -18.94 6.04 -15.49
C MET A 1 -19.16 4.89 -14.52
N SER A 2 -18.26 3.90 -14.43
CA SER A 2 -18.44 2.80 -13.47
C SER A 2 -18.27 3.31 -12.05
N GLU A 3 -19.28 3.11 -11.20
CA GLU A 3 -19.18 3.29 -9.76
C GLU A 3 -17.96 2.51 -9.24
N ARG A 4 -16.92 3.25 -8.81
CA ARG A 4 -15.82 2.67 -8.05
C ARG A 4 -16.41 2.21 -6.72
N ARG A 5 -16.77 0.92 -6.63
CA ARG A 5 -17.14 0.28 -5.36
C ARG A 5 -15.95 0.39 -4.42
N THR A 6 -15.98 1.36 -3.53
CA THR A 6 -15.01 1.49 -2.45
C THR A 6 -15.22 0.33 -1.50
N LEU A 7 -14.26 -0.59 -1.43
CA LEU A 7 -14.31 -1.69 -0.47
C LEU A 7 -14.10 -1.09 0.93
N LYS A 8 -15.10 -1.25 1.80
CA LYS A 8 -15.00 -0.90 3.22
C LYS A 8 -14.20 -1.99 3.93
N ILE A 9 -12.89 -2.01 3.68
CA ILE A 9 -11.96 -2.88 4.40
C ILE A 9 -11.52 -2.17 5.67
N THR A 10 -11.50 -2.90 6.78
CA THR A 10 -11.04 -2.41 8.07
C THR A 10 -9.54 -2.68 8.27
N ARG A 11 -8.89 -1.96 9.19
CA ARG A 11 -7.46 -2.19 9.47
C ARG A 11 -7.23 -3.56 10.08
N GLU A 12 -8.17 -4.02 10.89
CA GLU A 12 -8.16 -5.31 11.57
C GLU A 12 -8.19 -6.46 10.56
N GLU A 13 -9.00 -6.35 9.50
CA GLU A 13 -9.03 -7.32 8.40
C GLU A 13 -7.71 -7.37 7.63
N ILE A 14 -7.11 -6.22 7.36
CA ILE A 14 -5.79 -6.14 6.70
C ILE A 14 -4.74 -6.81 7.57
N THR A 15 -4.65 -6.43 8.84
CA THR A 15 -3.70 -7.02 9.79
C THR A 15 -3.87 -8.54 9.86
N LYS A 16 -5.12 -9.01 9.93
CA LYS A 16 -5.42 -10.45 9.96
C LYS A 16 -4.99 -11.17 8.68
N ALA A 17 -5.19 -10.55 7.51
CA ALA A 17 -4.78 -11.13 6.23
C ALA A 17 -3.26 -11.27 6.10
N PHE A 18 -2.49 -10.37 6.74
CA PHE A 18 -1.03 -10.37 6.69
C PHE A 18 -0.35 -10.82 7.99
N SER A 19 -1.08 -11.31 8.99
CA SER A 19 -0.51 -11.75 10.29
C SER A 19 -0.09 -13.22 10.32
N THR A 20 -0.40 -13.99 9.28
CA THR A 20 -0.27 -15.44 9.30
C THR A 20 0.51 -15.97 8.09
N GLY A 21 1.50 -16.82 8.38
CA GLY A 21 2.29 -17.54 7.37
C GLY A 21 3.30 -16.69 6.61
N GLU A 22 3.71 -17.17 5.43
CA GLU A 22 4.76 -16.58 4.58
C GLU A 22 4.47 -15.13 4.14
N TRP A 23 3.19 -14.72 4.18
CA TRP A 23 2.77 -13.36 3.85
C TRP A 23 3.24 -12.33 4.87
N ALA A 24 3.40 -12.71 6.14
CA ALA A 24 3.89 -11.83 7.20
C ALA A 24 5.36 -11.47 7.00
N ASP A 25 6.17 -12.45 6.59
CA ASP A 25 7.60 -12.27 6.30
C ASP A 25 7.81 -11.52 4.98
N LYS A 26 7.01 -11.84 3.95
CA LYS A 26 7.12 -11.21 2.63
C LYS A 26 6.64 -9.76 2.63
N TYR A 27 5.57 -9.45 3.36
CA TYR A 27 4.96 -8.12 3.43
C TYR A 27 4.90 -7.62 4.88
N PRO A 28 6.04 -7.18 5.44
CA PRO A 28 6.11 -6.65 6.79
C PRO A 28 5.27 -5.36 6.93
N PRO A 29 5.02 -4.89 8.17
CA PRO A 29 4.24 -3.67 8.40
C PRO A 29 4.79 -2.43 7.68
N ILE A 30 6.11 -2.39 7.44
CA ILE A 30 6.78 -1.34 6.67
C ILE A 30 7.27 -1.94 5.35
N LEU A 31 6.66 -1.52 4.24
CA LEU A 31 7.02 -1.98 2.90
C LEU A 31 8.09 -1.08 2.26
N THR A 32 8.93 -1.71 1.47
CA THR A 32 9.74 -1.04 0.44
C THR A 32 8.88 -0.70 -0.79
N VAL A 33 9.42 0.13 -1.69
CA VAL A 33 8.79 0.41 -3.00
C VAL A 33 8.56 -0.89 -3.79
N ASP A 34 9.53 -1.79 -3.73
CA ASP A 34 9.50 -3.05 -4.46
C ASP A 34 8.40 -3.97 -3.94
N GLN A 35 8.31 -4.12 -2.63
CA GLN A 35 7.23 -4.88 -1.99
C GLN A 35 5.86 -4.25 -2.23
N ALA A 36 5.75 -2.92 -2.23
CA ALA A 36 4.49 -2.25 -2.56
C ALA A 36 4.09 -2.50 -4.02
N ALA A 37 5.04 -2.38 -4.95
CA ALA A 37 4.82 -2.66 -6.37
C ALA A 37 4.37 -4.12 -6.60
N GLU A 38 5.04 -5.07 -5.95
CA GLU A 38 4.67 -6.49 -6.01
C GLU A 38 3.29 -6.76 -5.39
N LEU A 39 3.01 -6.16 -4.22
CA LEU A 39 1.74 -6.34 -3.51
C LEU A 39 0.53 -5.90 -4.33
N PHE A 40 0.64 -4.77 -5.03
CA PHE A 40 -0.44 -4.25 -5.88
C PHE A 40 -0.35 -4.72 -7.33
N ASN A 41 0.66 -5.53 -7.66
CA ASN A 41 0.96 -5.98 -9.02
C ASN A 41 1.01 -4.81 -10.02
N VAL A 42 1.74 -3.75 -9.66
CA VAL A 42 1.95 -2.56 -10.51
C VAL A 42 3.44 -2.29 -10.71
N PRO A 43 3.85 -1.63 -11.81
CA PRO A 43 5.23 -1.20 -11.99
C PRO A 43 5.68 -0.25 -10.87
N LYS A 44 6.98 -0.31 -10.50
CA LYS A 44 7.57 0.64 -9.53
C LYS A 44 7.38 2.10 -9.95
N ALA A 45 7.42 2.37 -11.27
CA ALA A 45 7.16 3.68 -11.85
C ALA A 45 5.79 4.23 -11.44
N THR A 46 4.77 3.37 -11.39
CA THR A 46 3.41 3.71 -10.96
C THR A 46 3.38 4.12 -9.48
N ILE A 47 4.12 3.42 -8.61
CA ILE A 47 4.26 3.81 -7.19
C ILE A 47 4.91 5.20 -7.06
N TYR A 48 5.95 5.47 -7.83
CA TYR A 48 6.59 6.80 -7.84
C TYR A 48 5.67 7.88 -8.39
N GLN A 49 4.90 7.57 -9.44
CA GLN A 49 3.91 8.47 -10.01
C GLN A 49 2.84 8.83 -8.98
N TRP A 50 2.26 7.86 -8.28
CA TRP A 50 1.28 8.11 -7.22
C TRP A 50 1.85 8.95 -6.07
N LYS A 51 3.14 8.74 -5.75
CA LYS A 51 3.85 9.60 -4.79
C LYS A 51 4.00 11.03 -5.32
N SER A 52 4.35 11.23 -6.59
CA SER A 52 4.47 12.58 -7.17
C SER A 52 3.12 13.30 -7.28
N GLU A 53 2.04 12.54 -7.49
CA GLU A 53 0.66 13.04 -7.53
C GLU A 53 0.08 13.31 -6.13
N GLY A 54 0.85 13.08 -5.05
CA GLY A 54 0.40 13.31 -3.67
C GLY A 54 -0.64 12.31 -3.16
N LYS A 55 -0.89 11.22 -3.89
CA LYS A 55 -1.89 10.20 -3.53
C LYS A 55 -1.44 9.30 -2.38
N LEU A 56 -0.14 9.23 -2.12
CA LEU A 56 0.47 8.37 -1.09
C LEU A 56 0.98 9.13 0.15
N THR A 57 0.65 10.41 0.31
CA THR A 57 1.24 11.30 1.35
C THR A 57 1.05 10.78 2.79
N ASP A 58 -0.08 10.12 3.08
CA ASP A 58 -0.39 9.64 4.44
C ASP A 58 0.08 8.21 4.73
N SER A 59 0.56 7.51 3.69
CA SER A 59 0.98 6.11 3.73
C SER A 59 2.46 5.92 3.40
N ALA A 60 3.14 6.95 2.91
CA ALA A 60 4.54 6.92 2.50
C ALA A 60 5.39 7.89 3.32
N GLN A 61 6.56 7.42 3.76
CA GLN A 61 7.55 8.23 4.45
C GLN A 61 8.92 8.04 3.83
N ARG A 62 9.66 9.13 3.69
CA ARG A 62 11.06 9.07 3.26
C ARG A 62 11.94 8.78 4.47
N VAL A 63 12.69 7.68 4.39
CA VAL A 63 13.69 7.28 5.39
C VAL A 63 15.05 7.32 4.71
N GLY A 64 15.78 8.42 4.93
CA GLY A 64 17.03 8.70 4.21
C GLY A 64 16.83 8.81 2.70
N LYS A 65 17.55 7.97 1.93
CA LYS A 65 17.42 7.91 0.46
C LYS A 65 16.24 7.07 -0.02
N HIS A 66 15.61 6.30 0.86
CA HIS A 66 14.59 5.34 0.47
C HIS A 66 13.17 5.77 0.84
N LEU A 67 12.23 5.38 -0.01
CA LEU A 67 10.80 5.51 0.28
C LEU A 67 10.32 4.24 1.00
N ARG A 68 9.57 4.42 2.07
CA ARG A 68 8.98 3.36 2.89
C ARG A 68 7.49 3.61 3.04
N PHE A 69 6.72 2.55 3.13
CA PHE A 69 5.26 2.65 3.23
C PHE A 69 4.74 1.87 4.43
N LEU A 70 3.76 2.44 5.12
CA LEU A 70 2.99 1.68 6.10
C LEU A 70 1.98 0.81 5.33
N ARG A 71 2.19 -0.51 5.36
CA ARG A 71 1.38 -1.50 4.60
C ARG A 71 -0.10 -1.25 4.77
N ASP A 72 -0.57 -1.21 6.01
CA ASP A 72 -2.01 -1.17 6.29
C ASP A 72 -2.63 0.16 5.84
N ARG A 73 -1.92 1.28 6.01
CA ARG A 73 -2.37 2.58 5.51
C ARG A 73 -2.37 2.64 3.99
N LEU A 74 -1.37 2.03 3.35
CA LEU A 74 -1.26 1.98 1.90
C LEU A 74 -2.41 1.16 1.30
N VAL A 75 -2.64 -0.05 1.80
CA VAL A 75 -3.74 -0.93 1.38
C VAL A 75 -5.09 -0.25 1.61
N LEU A 76 -5.32 0.32 2.79
CA LEU A 76 -6.56 1.02 3.11
C LEU A 76 -6.79 2.21 2.16
N LYS A 77 -5.77 3.04 1.91
CA LYS A 77 -5.86 4.19 1.02
C LYS A 77 -6.25 3.77 -0.40
N LEU A 78 -5.57 2.75 -0.94
CA LEU A 78 -5.78 2.28 -2.31
C LEU A 78 -7.13 1.58 -2.49
N MET A 79 -7.53 0.73 -1.53
CA MET A 79 -8.81 0.00 -1.59
C MET A 79 -10.03 0.88 -1.28
N SER A 80 -9.90 1.87 -0.39
CA SER A 80 -11.03 2.71 0.02
C SER A 80 -11.19 3.99 -0.79
N LYS A 81 -10.11 4.62 -1.27
CA LYS A 81 -10.20 5.88 -2.06
C LYS A 81 -9.93 5.70 -3.54
N GLY A 82 -9.38 4.54 -3.95
CA GLY A 82 -8.88 4.35 -5.30
C GLY A 82 -7.72 5.29 -5.63
N VAL A 83 -7.05 5.02 -6.74
CA VAL A 83 -5.98 5.88 -7.28
C VAL A 83 -6.45 6.68 -8.49
#